data_AF-A0A8C6G505-F1
#
_entry.id   AF-A0A8C6G505-F1
#
_cell.length_a   1.000
_cell.length_b   1.000
_cell.length_c   1.000
_cell.angle_alpha   90.00
_cell.angle_beta   90.00
_cell.angle_gamma   90.00
#
_symmetry.space_group_name_H-M   'P 1'
#
loop_
_entity.id
_entity.type
_entity.pdbx_description
1 polymer ?
#
loop_
_entity_poly.entity_id
_entity_poly.type
_entity_poly.pdbx_seq_one_letter_code
_entity_poly.pdbx_strand_id
1 'polypeptide(L)'
;MKWGSAESFSPAPLQCDCIWFGLLFLTFLLSLGWLYIGLILLNDLHNFNEFLFRHWGHWMDWSLIVLLVVSLLVTYASLLLLLGLLLQLCGQPLHLHSLHKVLLLLIILLVAAGLVGLDIQWRQEWHSLRLSLQATAPFLHIGAVAGITLLAWPVADTFYRIHPRGPKVLLLLLFFGVTLVIYLMPLLFISSPCIMKLRDLPPKPGLVGHRGAPMLAPENTLMSLRKTAECGAAVFETDVMVSSDGVPFLMHDERLSRTTNVASVFPERISAHSSDFSWAELQRLNAGTWFLERQPFWGAKKLSGSDRKEAENQTIPALEELLKEAAALNLSIMFDLRRPPRNHTYYDTFVNQTLEAVLSANVSQAMVLWLPDEDRANVQQRAPRMRQIYGHQGGNWTERPQFLNLPYQDLNKRTPKVDCQKRTNTGGAKAIHSFIHSFIHSFIPTMHTYGMTAVTHAAFIVSSKKQM
;
A
#
# COMPACT_ATOMS: atom_id res chain seq x y z
N MET A 1 8.27 19.73 75.01
CA MET A 1 7.69 18.82 74.00
C MET A 1 8.55 18.89 72.75
N LYS A 2 9.27 17.80 72.44
CA LYS A 2 10.07 17.65 71.22
C LYS A 2 9.11 17.54 70.04
N TRP A 3 9.18 18.47 69.10
CA TRP A 3 8.66 18.25 67.75
C TRP A 3 9.54 17.20 67.10
N GLY A 4 8.96 16.04 66.80
CA GLY A 4 9.64 14.93 66.16
C GLY A 4 10.06 15.32 64.75
N SER A 5 11.37 15.36 64.53
CA SER A 5 11.99 15.24 63.22
C SER A 5 11.62 13.87 62.64
N ALA A 6 10.59 13.82 61.80
CA ALA A 6 10.47 12.74 60.83
C ALA A 6 11.51 13.03 59.74
N GLU A 7 12.74 12.56 59.95
CA GLU A 7 13.68 12.32 58.85
C GLU A 7 13.00 11.32 57.91
N SER A 8 12.38 11.81 56.83
CA SER A 8 12.01 10.99 55.69
C SER A 8 13.30 10.60 54.97
N PHE A 9 13.97 9.57 55.50
CA PHE A 9 15.04 8.89 54.81
C PHE A 9 14.42 8.15 53.62
N SER A 10 14.19 8.85 52.51
CA SER A 10 14.00 8.18 51.22
C SER A 10 15.33 7.50 50.90
N PRO A 11 15.42 6.16 50.88
CA PRO A 11 16.66 5.51 50.50
C PRO A 11 17.01 5.94 49.08
N ALA A 12 18.27 6.35 48.88
CA ALA A 12 18.77 6.63 47.54
C ALA A 12 18.49 5.40 46.65
N PRO A 13 17.98 5.58 45.41
CA PRO A 13 17.71 4.45 44.52
C PRO A 13 19.00 3.64 44.39
N LEU A 14 18.91 2.33 44.64
CA LEU A 14 20.05 1.43 44.50
C LEU A 14 20.55 1.52 43.05
N GLN A 15 21.86 1.49 42.85
CA GLN A 15 22.50 1.58 41.52
C GLN A 15 21.90 0.62 40.48
N CYS A 16 21.37 -0.52 40.93
CA CYS A 16 20.64 -1.50 40.12
C CYS A 16 19.29 -0.99 39.57
N ASP A 17 18.54 -0.17 40.31
CA ASP A 17 17.20 0.27 39.89
C ASP A 17 17.28 1.29 38.74
N CYS A 18 18.32 2.14 38.72
CA CYS A 18 18.62 3.03 37.61
C CYS A 18 18.96 2.26 36.31
N ILE A 19 19.66 1.13 36.42
CA ILE A 19 20.00 0.27 35.27
C ILE A 19 18.72 -0.34 34.68
N TRP A 20 17.83 -0.86 35.51
CA TRP A 20 16.57 -1.45 35.06
C TRP A 20 15.61 -0.43 34.46
N PHE A 21 15.56 0.79 35.00
CA PHE A 21 14.80 1.88 34.39
C PHE A 21 15.34 2.24 33.01
N GLY A 22 16.68 2.36 32.87
CA GLY A 22 17.32 2.59 31.57
C GLY A 22 17.05 1.47 30.57
N LEU A 23 17.10 0.21 31.02
CA LEU A 23 16.78 -0.95 30.18
C LEU A 23 15.30 -0.97 29.75
N LEU A 24 14.38 -0.62 30.64
CA LEU A 24 12.95 -0.48 30.33
C LEU A 24 12.74 0.58 29.25
N PHE A 25 13.36 1.75 29.39
CA PHE A 25 13.29 2.81 28.39
C PHE A 25 13.87 2.37 27.03
N LEU A 26 15.02 1.70 27.03
CA LEU A 26 15.62 1.14 25.82
C LEU A 26 14.70 0.09 25.17
N THR A 27 14.09 -0.79 25.96
CA THR A 27 13.16 -1.82 25.47
C THR A 27 11.93 -1.18 24.83
N PHE A 28 11.38 -0.13 25.43
CA PHE A 28 10.30 0.65 24.85
C PHE A 28 10.70 1.25 23.50
N LEU A 29 11.87 1.89 23.39
CA LEU A 29 12.33 2.48 22.14
C LEU A 29 12.57 1.42 21.04
N LEU A 30 13.20 0.30 21.38
CA LEU A 30 13.45 -0.80 20.44
C LEU A 30 12.15 -1.43 19.94
N SER A 31 11.21 -1.69 20.86
CA SER A 31 9.92 -2.29 20.50
C SER A 31 9.05 -1.32 19.68
N LEU A 32 9.07 -0.02 19.99
CA LEU A 32 8.40 1.02 19.20
C LEU A 32 8.99 1.12 17.79
N GLY A 33 10.33 1.11 17.67
CA GLY A 33 11.00 1.06 16.38
C GLY A 33 10.68 -0.20 15.58
N TRP A 34 10.61 -1.36 16.25
CA TRP A 34 10.23 -2.62 15.64
C TRP A 34 8.78 -2.63 15.14
N LEU A 35 7.85 -2.07 15.93
CA LEU A 35 6.46 -1.88 15.51
C LEU A 35 6.39 -0.96 14.29
N TYR A 36 7.14 0.14 14.28
CA TYR A 36 7.23 1.02 13.11
C TYR A 36 7.71 0.28 11.87
N ILE A 37 8.81 -0.50 11.97
CA ILE A 37 9.32 -1.33 10.87
C ILE A 37 8.22 -2.31 10.40
N GLY A 38 7.58 -3.03 11.30
CA GLY A 38 6.50 -3.97 10.95
C GLY A 38 5.30 -3.30 10.26
N LEU A 39 4.95 -2.08 10.66
CA LEU A 39 3.89 -1.29 10.03
C LEU A 39 4.26 -0.83 8.61
N ILE A 40 5.52 -0.43 8.37
CA ILE A 40 5.99 -0.03 7.04
C ILE A 40 6.06 -1.23 6.09
N LEU A 41 6.58 -2.35 6.59
CA LEU A 41 6.71 -3.59 5.81
C LEU A 41 5.37 -4.31 5.64
N LEU A 42 4.27 -3.78 6.20
CA LEU A 42 2.95 -4.39 6.11
C LEU A 42 2.42 -4.49 4.67
N ASN A 43 2.90 -3.63 3.77
CA ASN A 43 2.58 -3.75 2.34
C ASN A 43 3.28 -4.96 1.68
N ASP A 44 4.46 -5.35 2.16
CA ASP A 44 5.28 -6.44 1.61
C ASP A 44 5.24 -7.72 2.47
N LEU A 45 4.49 -7.71 3.58
CA LEU A 45 4.25 -8.86 4.45
C LEU A 45 3.53 -10.04 3.75
N HIS A 46 3.07 -9.86 2.51
CA HIS A 46 2.66 -10.98 1.66
C HIS A 46 3.85 -11.91 1.38
N ASN A 47 5.05 -11.37 1.13
CA ASN A 47 6.27 -12.15 0.92
C ASN A 47 6.63 -12.96 2.18
N PHE A 48 6.35 -12.41 3.36
CA PHE A 48 6.54 -13.11 4.64
C PHE A 48 5.53 -14.26 4.81
N ASN A 49 4.25 -14.02 4.54
CA ASN A 49 3.22 -15.07 4.59
C ASN A 49 3.51 -16.18 3.57
N GLU A 50 3.94 -15.82 2.36
CA GLU A 50 4.31 -16.77 1.31
C GLU A 50 5.56 -17.57 1.70
N PHE A 51 6.58 -16.92 2.28
CA PHE A 51 7.76 -17.59 2.81
C PHE A 51 7.38 -18.65 3.85
N LEU A 52 6.53 -18.30 4.82
CA LEU A 52 6.04 -19.25 5.83
C LEU A 52 5.17 -20.35 5.22
N PHE A 53 4.33 -20.02 4.25
CA PHE A 53 3.53 -21.00 3.52
C PHE A 53 4.41 -22.02 2.79
N ARG A 54 5.47 -21.59 2.10
CA ARG A 54 6.40 -22.49 1.41
C ARG A 54 7.13 -23.41 2.39
N HIS A 55 7.34 -22.99 3.63
CA HIS A 55 8.04 -23.77 4.64
C HIS A 55 7.12 -24.73 5.42
N TRP A 56 5.89 -24.31 5.72
CA TRP A 56 4.95 -25.04 6.60
C TRP A 56 3.77 -25.68 5.86
N GLY A 57 3.54 -25.34 4.59
CA GLY A 57 2.47 -25.90 3.74
C GLY A 57 1.06 -25.43 4.09
N HIS A 58 0.89 -24.56 5.09
CA HIS A 58 -0.41 -24.06 5.52
C HIS A 58 -0.50 -22.54 5.35
N TRP A 59 -1.49 -22.05 4.60
CA TRP A 59 -1.68 -20.61 4.37
C TRP A 59 -2.39 -19.98 5.56
N MET A 60 -1.75 -19.00 6.20
CA MET A 60 -2.32 -18.19 7.28
C MET A 60 -1.74 -16.77 7.21
N ASP A 61 -2.50 -15.79 7.69
CA ASP A 61 -2.03 -14.39 7.76
C ASP A 61 -1.11 -14.16 8.97
N TRP A 62 0.04 -14.86 8.97
CA TRP A 62 1.05 -14.81 10.03
C TRP A 62 1.53 -13.39 10.33
N SER A 63 1.65 -12.56 9.30
CA SER A 63 1.99 -11.14 9.40
C SER A 63 1.07 -10.36 10.35
N LEU A 64 -0.24 -10.62 10.30
CA LEU A 64 -1.20 -9.96 11.18
C LEU A 64 -1.02 -10.41 12.64
N ILE A 65 -0.80 -11.71 12.84
CA ILE A 65 -0.56 -12.28 14.17
C ILE A 65 0.72 -11.67 14.77
N VAL A 66 1.81 -11.62 14.00
CA VAL A 66 3.06 -11.01 14.43
C VAL A 66 2.87 -9.54 14.79
N LEU A 67 2.13 -8.77 13.98
CA LEU A 67 1.86 -7.36 14.28
C LEU A 67 1.05 -7.18 15.57
N LEU A 68 0.05 -8.04 15.81
CA LEU A 68 -0.74 -8.03 17.05
C LEU A 68 0.14 -8.32 18.27
N VAL A 69 1.01 -9.33 18.17
CA VAL A 69 1.95 -9.67 19.25
C VAL A 69 2.90 -8.51 19.52
N VAL A 70 3.51 -7.92 18.48
CA VAL A 70 4.42 -6.77 18.62
C VAL A 70 3.68 -5.58 19.24
N SER A 71 2.44 -5.30 18.81
CA SER A 71 1.62 -4.21 19.36
C SER A 71 1.31 -4.43 20.85
N LEU A 72 1.03 -5.67 21.25
CA LEU A 72 0.83 -6.04 22.65
C LEU A 72 2.12 -5.82 23.49
N LEU A 73 3.28 -6.24 22.97
CA LEU A 73 4.56 -6.06 23.63
C LEU A 73 4.94 -4.58 23.79
N VAL A 74 4.70 -3.75 22.77
CA VAL A 74 4.90 -2.29 22.84
C VAL A 74 3.97 -1.67 23.86
N THR A 75 2.69 -2.05 23.86
CA THR A 75 1.71 -1.54 24.83
C THR A 75 2.13 -1.90 26.25
N TYR A 76 2.56 -3.14 26.47
CA TYR A 76 3.09 -3.60 27.75
C TYR A 76 4.30 -2.78 28.21
N ALA A 77 5.31 -2.60 27.35
CA ALA A 77 6.50 -1.80 27.67
C ALA A 77 6.15 -0.33 27.94
N SER A 78 5.18 0.22 27.20
CA SER A 78 4.67 1.59 27.39
C SER A 78 3.99 1.78 28.75
N LEU A 79 3.14 0.83 29.15
CA LEU A 79 2.45 0.86 30.43
C LEU A 79 3.43 0.73 31.60
N LEU A 80 4.42 -0.16 31.49
CA LEU A 80 5.48 -0.27 32.49
C LEU A 80 6.33 1.01 32.58
N LEU A 81 6.67 1.61 31.45
CA LEU A 81 7.43 2.86 31.42
C LEU A 81 6.62 4.01 32.03
N LEU A 82 5.34 4.12 31.69
CA LEU A 82 4.42 5.10 32.27
C LEU A 82 4.33 4.92 33.79
N LEU A 83 4.13 3.68 34.26
CA LEU A 83 4.10 3.36 35.68
C LEU A 83 5.42 3.74 36.36
N GLY A 84 6.56 3.44 35.74
CA GLY A 84 7.87 3.80 36.26
C GLY A 84 8.08 5.31 36.37
N LEU A 85 7.62 6.08 35.37
CA LEU A 85 7.66 7.54 35.40
C LEU A 85 6.76 8.10 36.52
N LEU A 86 5.54 7.55 36.69
CA LEU A 86 4.62 7.96 37.75
C LEU A 86 5.18 7.66 39.14
N LEU A 87 5.77 6.48 39.34
CA LEU A 87 6.44 6.12 40.60
C LEU A 87 7.60 7.05 40.92
N GLN A 88 8.41 7.39 39.91
CA GLN A 88 9.51 8.34 40.05
C GLN A 88 9.01 9.74 40.45
N LEU A 89 7.92 10.22 39.85
CA LEU A 89 7.28 11.49 40.22
C LEU A 89 6.80 11.48 41.68
N CYS A 90 6.25 10.35 42.14
CA CYS A 90 5.87 10.13 43.54
C CYS A 90 7.05 9.91 44.49
N GLY A 91 8.30 9.89 44.00
CA GLY A 91 9.50 9.62 44.80
C GLY A 91 9.62 8.18 45.29
N GLN A 92 8.96 7.23 44.63
CA GLN A 92 8.99 5.80 44.97
C GLN A 92 9.98 5.04 44.06
N PRO A 93 10.74 4.07 44.59
CA PRO A 93 11.65 3.27 43.79
C PRO A 93 10.92 2.33 42.83
N LEU A 94 11.47 2.14 41.62
CA LEU A 94 10.95 1.18 40.66
C LEU A 94 11.47 -0.23 40.98
N HIS A 95 10.76 -0.95 41.84
CA HIS A 95 11.07 -2.36 42.09
C HIS A 95 10.42 -3.27 41.06
N LEU A 96 11.13 -3.50 39.95
CA LEU A 96 10.68 -4.43 38.91
C LEU A 96 10.74 -5.88 39.42
N HIS A 97 9.58 -6.55 39.45
CA HIS A 97 9.51 -7.98 39.73
C HIS A 97 10.33 -8.79 38.71
N SER A 98 10.89 -9.94 39.11
CA SER A 98 11.73 -10.79 38.26
C SER A 98 11.05 -11.19 36.95
N LEU A 99 9.73 -11.38 36.97
CA LEU A 99 8.93 -11.65 35.77
C LEU A 99 9.05 -10.54 34.72
N HIS A 100 8.92 -9.27 35.13
CA HIS A 100 9.04 -8.13 34.22
C HIS A 100 10.46 -8.03 33.66
N LYS A 101 11.48 -8.29 34.49
CA LYS A 101 12.89 -8.31 34.06
C LYS A 101 13.13 -9.34 32.96
N VAL A 102 12.62 -10.56 33.15
CA VAL A 102 12.70 -11.64 32.13
C VAL A 102 11.95 -11.24 30.86
N LEU A 103 10.75 -10.65 30.98
CA LEU A 103 9.96 -10.27 29.81
C LEU A 103 10.61 -9.13 29.01
N LEU A 104 11.25 -8.16 29.67
CA LEU A 104 12.02 -7.11 28.98
C LEU A 104 13.18 -7.70 28.18
N LEU A 105 13.95 -8.62 28.76
CA LEU A 105 15.04 -9.31 28.06
C LEU A 105 14.53 -10.13 26.87
N LEU A 106 13.38 -10.79 27.02
CA LEU A 106 12.74 -11.53 25.95
C LEU A 106 12.31 -10.61 24.80
N ILE A 107 11.75 -9.43 25.10
CA ILE A 107 11.37 -8.44 24.08
C ILE A 107 12.61 -7.98 23.30
N ILE A 108 13.70 -7.65 23.99
CA ILE A 108 14.97 -7.25 23.34
C ILE A 108 15.47 -8.36 22.42
N LEU A 109 15.46 -9.62 22.89
CA LEU A 109 15.90 -10.76 22.11
C LEU A 109 15.03 -10.96 20.85
N LEU A 110 13.71 -10.84 20.99
CA LEU A 110 12.77 -10.96 19.87
C LEU A 110 12.98 -9.86 18.83
N VAL A 111 13.15 -8.61 19.27
CA VAL A 111 13.45 -7.49 18.35
C VAL A 111 14.78 -7.71 17.64
N ALA A 112 15.83 -8.14 18.37
CA ALA A 112 17.13 -8.43 17.78
C ALA A 112 17.05 -9.56 16.74
N ALA A 113 16.38 -10.66 17.06
CA ALA A 113 16.15 -11.77 16.13
C ALA A 113 15.36 -11.32 14.88
N GLY A 114 14.35 -10.46 15.06
CA GLY A 114 13.58 -9.88 13.96
C GLY A 114 14.44 -9.01 13.04
N LEU A 115 15.29 -8.14 13.60
CA LEU A 115 16.21 -7.29 12.83
C LEU A 115 17.25 -8.12 12.05
N VAL A 116 17.79 -9.16 12.66
CA VAL A 116 18.72 -10.09 12.00
C VAL A 116 18.01 -10.86 10.88
N GLY A 117 16.79 -11.35 11.13
CA GLY A 117 15.99 -12.02 10.12
C GLY A 117 15.68 -11.11 8.93
N LEU A 118 15.37 -9.84 9.19
CA LEU A 118 15.16 -8.83 8.15
C LEU A 118 16.44 -8.63 7.32
N ASP A 119 17.60 -8.53 7.97
CA ASP A 119 18.87 -8.32 7.27
C ASP A 119 19.31 -9.51 6.41
N ILE A 120 19.04 -10.74 6.87
CA ILE A 120 19.40 -11.96 6.14
C ILE A 120 18.44 -12.21 4.97
N GLN A 121 17.13 -12.16 5.23
CA GLN A 121 16.13 -12.62 4.26
C GLN A 121 15.59 -11.48 3.38
N TRP A 122 15.57 -10.26 3.89
CA TRP A 122 14.91 -9.10 3.27
C TRP A 122 15.75 -7.83 3.35
N ARG A 123 17.07 -7.94 3.14
CA ARG A 123 18.01 -6.78 3.18
C ARG A 123 17.58 -5.58 2.34
N GLN A 124 16.89 -5.88 1.25
CA GLN A 124 16.33 -4.93 0.31
C GLN A 124 15.32 -3.96 0.95
N GLU A 125 14.59 -4.41 1.98
CA GLU A 125 13.55 -3.62 2.65
C GLU A 125 14.08 -2.45 3.50
N TRP A 126 15.38 -2.45 3.82
CA TRP A 126 16.04 -1.32 4.46
C TRP A 126 15.92 -0.03 3.62
N HIS A 127 15.80 -0.16 2.28
CA HIS A 127 15.56 0.98 1.41
C HIS A 127 14.16 1.58 1.61
N SER A 128 13.14 0.72 1.65
CA SER A 128 11.74 1.09 1.94
C SER A 128 11.63 1.78 3.31
N LEU A 129 12.32 1.24 4.32
CA LEU A 129 12.36 1.83 5.66
C LEU A 129 12.98 3.23 5.65
N ARG A 130 14.09 3.44 4.95
CA ARG A 130 14.75 4.75 4.83
C ARG A 130 13.83 5.78 4.18
N LEU A 131 13.17 5.43 3.07
CA LEU A 131 12.24 6.33 2.38
C LEU A 131 11.04 6.66 3.27
N SER A 132 10.52 5.66 3.98
CA SER A 132 9.43 5.87 4.92
C SER A 132 9.83 6.81 6.07
N LEU A 133 11.02 6.61 6.66
CA LEU A 133 11.55 7.52 7.68
C LEU A 133 11.68 8.95 7.15
N GLN A 134 12.09 9.18 5.90
CA GLN A 134 12.12 10.52 5.31
C GLN A 134 10.73 11.13 5.15
N ALA A 135 9.74 10.32 4.78
CA ALA A 135 8.36 10.75 4.65
C ALA A 135 7.72 11.07 6.02
N THR A 136 7.99 10.26 7.04
CA THR A 136 7.39 10.39 8.38
C THR A 136 8.21 11.27 9.33
N ALA A 137 9.46 11.59 9.00
CA ALA A 137 10.38 12.36 9.83
C ALA A 137 9.81 13.68 10.37
N PRO A 138 9.08 14.51 9.60
CA PRO A 138 8.47 15.73 10.14
C PRO A 138 7.49 15.45 11.28
N PHE A 139 6.71 14.37 11.19
CA PHE A 139 5.74 14.00 12.23
C PHE A 139 6.43 13.38 13.45
N LEU A 140 7.42 12.51 13.23
CA LEU A 140 8.25 11.95 14.30
C LEU A 140 8.99 13.06 15.05
N HIS A 141 9.43 14.11 14.35
CA HIS A 141 10.05 15.28 14.95
C HIS A 141 9.10 16.06 15.85
N ILE A 142 7.88 16.36 15.39
CA ILE A 142 6.85 16.99 16.23
C ILE A 142 6.59 16.14 17.49
N GLY A 143 6.47 14.82 17.33
CA GLY A 143 6.33 13.89 18.46
C GLY A 143 7.53 13.95 19.43
N ALA A 144 8.75 14.01 18.90
CA ALA A 144 9.96 14.13 19.71
C ALA A 144 10.04 15.46 20.47
N VAL A 145 9.63 16.57 19.84
CA VAL A 145 9.54 17.90 20.47
C VAL A 145 8.49 17.89 21.59
N ALA A 146 7.32 17.31 21.36
CA ALA A 146 6.32 17.15 22.40
C ALA A 146 6.83 16.28 23.57
N GLY A 147 7.49 15.16 23.25
CA GLY A 147 8.08 14.26 24.23
C GLY A 147 9.14 14.91 25.10
N ILE A 148 10.12 15.61 24.51
CA ILE A 148 11.18 16.29 25.28
C ILE A 148 10.60 17.43 26.13
N THR A 149 9.55 18.10 25.65
CA THR A 149 8.84 19.14 26.41
C THR A 149 8.15 18.55 27.64
N LEU A 150 7.46 17.41 27.50
CA LEU A 150 6.83 16.72 28.62
C LEU A 150 7.87 16.19 29.63
N LEU A 151 9.02 15.74 29.16
CA LEU A 151 10.12 15.26 30.01
C LEU A 151 10.88 16.38 30.73
N ALA A 152 10.72 17.64 30.33
CA ALA A 152 11.41 18.76 30.95
C ALA A 152 11.11 18.88 32.45
N TRP A 153 9.86 18.66 32.86
CA TRP A 153 9.45 18.74 34.27
C TRP A 153 10.04 17.61 35.13
N PRO A 154 9.90 16.31 34.78
CA PRO A 154 10.58 15.22 35.49
C PRO A 154 12.10 15.38 35.58
N VAL A 155 12.74 15.89 34.53
CA VAL A 155 14.19 16.15 34.51
C VAL A 155 14.55 17.27 35.49
N ALA A 156 13.76 18.35 35.52
CA ALA A 156 13.95 19.44 36.48
C ALA A 156 13.79 18.95 37.93
N ASP A 157 12.76 18.17 38.24
CA ASP A 157 12.57 17.57 39.58
C ASP A 157 13.76 16.69 39.98
N THR A 158 14.22 15.83 39.07
CA THR A 158 15.41 14.97 39.28
C THR A 158 16.66 15.82 39.53
N PHE A 159 16.83 16.91 38.80
CA PHE A 159 17.94 17.85 38.98
C PHE A 159 17.97 18.50 40.37
N TYR A 160 16.80 18.84 40.93
CA TYR A 160 16.69 19.38 42.28
C TYR A 160 16.99 18.34 43.36
N ARG A 161 16.59 17.08 43.17
CA ARG A 161 16.78 15.99 44.14
C ARG A 161 18.20 15.43 44.20
N ILE A 162 18.94 15.44 43.10
CA ILE A 162 20.35 15.03 43.11
C ILE A 162 21.12 16.01 44.01
N HIS A 163 21.99 15.54 44.91
CA HIS A 163 22.87 16.42 45.70
C HIS A 163 24.27 16.62 45.07
N PRO A 164 24.95 15.59 44.53
CA PRO A 164 26.31 15.74 44.00
C PRO A 164 26.36 16.58 42.72
N ARG A 165 27.38 17.45 42.59
CA ARG A 165 27.53 18.36 41.43
C ARG A 165 27.76 17.63 40.10
N GLY A 166 28.51 16.53 40.10
CA GLY A 166 28.86 15.78 38.87
C GLY A 166 27.63 15.26 38.10
N PRO A 167 26.76 14.43 38.71
CA PRO A 167 25.55 13.92 38.07
C PRO A 167 24.56 15.01 37.65
N LYS A 168 24.48 16.15 38.36
CA LYS A 168 23.68 17.30 37.94
C LYS A 168 24.13 17.87 36.60
N VAL A 169 25.45 18.12 36.49
CA VAL A 169 26.04 18.65 35.26
C VAL A 169 25.84 17.66 34.12
N LEU A 170 26.04 16.36 34.38
CA LEU A 170 25.81 15.31 33.38
C LEU A 170 24.36 15.28 32.89
N LEU A 171 23.38 15.33 33.81
CA LEU A 171 21.95 15.33 33.48
C LEU A 171 21.57 16.54 32.61
N LEU A 172 22.04 17.74 32.96
CA LEU A 172 21.79 18.95 32.17
C LEU A 172 22.44 18.87 30.79
N LEU A 173 23.69 18.42 30.70
CA LEU A 173 24.39 18.28 29.42
C LEU A 173 23.67 17.28 28.51
N LEU A 174 23.22 16.15 29.04
CA LEU A 174 22.43 15.17 28.29
C LEU A 174 21.11 15.75 27.82
N PHE A 175 20.35 16.39 28.70
CA PHE A 175 19.04 16.95 28.36
C PHE A 175 19.15 18.07 27.31
N PHE A 176 20.05 19.04 27.51
CA PHE A 176 20.25 20.12 26.55
C PHE A 176 20.88 19.62 25.25
N GLY A 177 21.78 18.63 25.30
CA GLY A 177 22.34 18.00 24.11
C GLY A 177 21.26 17.31 23.26
N VAL A 178 20.41 16.48 23.88
CA VAL A 178 19.29 15.82 23.19
C VAL A 178 18.30 16.85 22.65
N THR A 179 17.97 17.87 23.45
CA THR A 179 17.06 18.95 23.03
C THR A 179 17.64 19.68 21.81
N LEU A 180 18.90 20.10 21.85
CA LEU A 180 19.56 20.77 20.72
C LEU A 180 19.55 19.90 19.47
N VAL A 181 19.87 18.61 19.60
CA VAL A 181 19.82 17.66 18.48
C VAL A 181 18.41 17.60 17.90
N ILE A 182 17.37 17.41 18.72
CA ILE A 182 15.97 17.39 18.28
C ILE A 182 15.63 18.68 17.55
N TYR A 183 15.92 19.86 18.10
CA TYR A 183 15.58 21.13 17.45
C TYR A 183 16.37 21.41 16.16
N LEU A 184 17.59 20.89 16.04
CA LEU A 184 18.40 21.00 14.82
C LEU A 184 18.11 19.92 13.77
N MET A 185 17.39 18.83 14.11
CA MET A 185 17.04 17.76 13.18
C MET A 185 16.42 18.26 11.86
N PRO A 186 15.47 19.22 11.84
CA PRO A 186 14.87 19.70 10.60
C PRO A 186 15.88 20.34 9.64
N LEU A 187 16.92 20.97 10.16
CA LEU A 187 17.95 21.63 9.35
C LEU A 187 19.00 20.63 8.84
N LEU A 188 19.35 19.65 9.67
CA LEU A 188 20.51 18.78 9.42
C LEU A 188 20.15 17.47 8.72
N PHE A 189 18.97 16.90 8.98
CA PHE A 189 18.67 15.51 8.62
C PHE A 189 17.31 15.29 7.96
N ILE A 190 16.34 16.20 8.13
CA ILE A 190 15.00 16.02 7.55
C ILE A 190 14.94 16.62 6.15
N SER A 191 15.13 15.77 5.14
CA SER A 191 14.75 16.05 3.76
C SER A 191 13.52 15.20 3.42
N SER A 192 12.32 15.81 3.49
CA SER A 192 11.09 15.08 3.17
C SER A 192 10.83 15.10 1.66
N PRO A 193 10.73 13.93 0.99
CA PRO A 193 10.36 13.86 -0.42
C PRO A 193 8.90 14.27 -0.66
N CYS A 194 8.10 14.40 0.39
CA CYS A 194 6.68 14.78 0.34
C CYS A 194 6.46 16.29 0.36
N ILE A 195 7.48 17.08 0.70
CA ILE A 195 7.41 18.55 0.74
C ILE A 195 8.41 19.07 -0.29
N MET A 196 7.91 19.35 -1.49
CA MET A 196 8.71 19.83 -2.61
C MET A 196 8.15 21.16 -3.11
N LYS A 197 9.03 22.01 -3.64
CA LYS A 197 8.57 23.19 -4.39
C LYS A 197 7.94 22.70 -5.69
N LEU A 198 6.92 23.41 -6.16
CA LEU A 198 6.19 23.05 -7.38
C LEU A 198 7.13 22.83 -8.59
N ARG A 199 8.17 23.65 -8.71
CA ARG A 199 9.18 23.56 -9.79
C ARG A 199 10.06 22.31 -9.75
N ASP A 200 10.17 21.69 -8.58
CA ASP A 200 11.01 20.50 -8.36
C ASP A 200 10.20 19.21 -8.51
N LEU A 201 8.89 19.30 -8.78
CA LEU A 201 8.02 18.14 -8.96
C LEU A 201 8.36 17.39 -10.26
N PRO A 202 8.38 16.04 -10.23
CA PRO A 202 8.46 15.26 -11.45
C PRO A 202 7.20 15.49 -12.31
N PRO A 203 7.24 15.16 -13.61
CA PRO A 203 6.05 15.18 -14.44
C PRO A 203 4.92 14.36 -13.81
N LYS A 204 3.69 14.85 -13.95
CA LYS A 204 2.48 14.19 -13.44
C LYS A 204 2.47 12.74 -13.97
N PRO A 205 2.28 11.74 -13.10
CA PRO A 205 2.19 10.35 -13.55
C PRO A 205 0.98 10.18 -14.49
N GLY A 206 1.11 9.27 -15.46
CA GLY A 206 -0.02 8.86 -16.28
C GLY A 206 -1.09 8.20 -15.43
N LEU A 207 -2.35 8.40 -15.79
CA LEU A 207 -3.48 7.72 -15.16
C LEU A 207 -3.88 6.52 -16.02
N VAL A 208 -4.11 5.38 -15.35
CA VAL A 208 -4.60 4.15 -15.98
C VAL A 208 -5.98 3.86 -15.41
N GLY A 209 -6.99 3.79 -16.27
CA GLY A 209 -8.35 3.45 -15.90
C GLY A 209 -8.52 1.94 -15.77
N HIS A 210 -8.51 1.41 -14.55
CA HIS A 210 -8.71 -0.02 -14.28
C HIS A 210 -10.16 -0.44 -14.58
N ARG A 211 -10.33 -1.32 -15.58
CA ARG A 211 -11.62 -1.61 -16.25
C ARG A 211 -12.34 -0.36 -16.74
N GLY A 212 -11.55 0.65 -17.06
CA GLY A 212 -11.95 2.02 -17.36
C GLY A 212 -12.17 2.90 -16.14
N ALA A 213 -13.36 3.51 -16.04
CA ALA A 213 -13.73 4.44 -14.98
C ALA A 213 -14.89 3.86 -14.15
N PRO A 214 -14.65 2.81 -13.34
CA PRO A 214 -15.72 2.03 -12.72
C PRO A 214 -16.53 2.83 -11.68
N MET A 215 -16.02 3.96 -11.17
CA MET A 215 -16.80 4.87 -10.32
C MET A 215 -17.77 5.78 -11.09
N LEU A 216 -17.63 5.87 -12.42
CA LEU A 216 -18.38 6.78 -13.30
C LEU A 216 -19.21 6.05 -14.36
N ALA A 217 -18.92 4.77 -14.62
CA ALA A 217 -19.60 3.96 -15.62
C ALA A 217 -19.49 2.46 -15.28
N PRO A 218 -20.36 1.61 -15.83
CA PRO A 218 -20.24 0.16 -15.67
C PRO A 218 -18.90 -0.35 -16.20
N GLU A 219 -18.16 -1.11 -15.39
CA GLU A 219 -16.83 -1.62 -15.75
C GLU A 219 -16.83 -2.38 -17.09
N ASN A 220 -15.72 -2.32 -17.84
CA ASN A 220 -15.54 -3.08 -19.10
C ASN A 220 -16.60 -2.79 -20.20
N THR A 221 -17.13 -1.56 -20.23
CA THR A 221 -18.07 -1.09 -21.28
C THR A 221 -17.48 0.05 -22.12
N LEU A 222 -18.09 0.33 -23.28
CA LEU A 222 -17.69 1.47 -24.13
C LEU A 222 -17.99 2.81 -23.43
N MET A 223 -19.06 2.88 -22.64
CA MET A 223 -19.29 4.04 -21.75
C MET A 223 -18.12 4.25 -20.79
N SER A 224 -17.60 3.16 -20.18
CA SER A 224 -16.43 3.25 -19.29
C SER A 224 -15.20 3.76 -20.01
N LEU A 225 -14.96 3.33 -21.26
CA LEU A 225 -13.88 3.82 -22.10
C LEU A 225 -13.97 5.33 -22.32
N ARG A 226 -15.15 5.84 -22.70
CA ARG A 226 -15.40 7.28 -22.88
C ARG A 226 -15.13 8.05 -21.60
N LYS A 227 -15.68 7.58 -20.47
CA LYS A 227 -15.45 8.23 -19.15
C LYS A 227 -13.99 8.20 -18.74
N THR A 228 -13.22 7.17 -19.09
CA THR A 228 -11.78 7.12 -18.88
C THR A 228 -11.04 8.20 -19.66
N ALA A 229 -11.39 8.39 -20.94
CA ALA A 229 -10.84 9.46 -21.76
C ALA A 229 -11.22 10.86 -21.23
N GLU A 230 -12.48 11.07 -20.84
CA GLU A 230 -12.96 12.32 -20.21
C GLU A 230 -12.18 12.68 -18.93
N CYS A 231 -11.73 11.66 -18.18
CA CYS A 231 -10.92 11.84 -16.97
C CYS A 231 -9.44 12.15 -17.25
N GLY A 232 -9.01 12.20 -18.52
CA GLY A 232 -7.64 12.44 -18.92
C GLY A 232 -6.69 11.27 -18.59
N ALA A 233 -7.22 10.04 -18.54
CA ALA A 233 -6.39 8.86 -18.46
C ALA A 233 -5.64 8.62 -19.77
N ALA A 234 -4.43 8.07 -19.67
CA ALA A 234 -3.60 7.74 -20.82
C ALA A 234 -3.84 6.31 -21.31
N VAL A 235 -4.30 5.43 -20.41
CA VAL A 235 -4.51 4.01 -20.69
C VAL A 235 -5.85 3.56 -20.13
N PHE A 236 -6.59 2.79 -20.91
CA PHE A 236 -7.72 1.98 -20.45
C PHE A 236 -7.24 0.55 -20.24
N GLU A 237 -7.31 0.09 -19.00
CA GLU A 237 -7.01 -1.27 -18.63
C GLU A 237 -8.29 -2.10 -18.60
N THR A 238 -8.23 -3.37 -19.04
CA THR A 238 -9.36 -4.29 -19.05
C THR A 238 -8.94 -5.75 -19.00
N ASP A 239 -9.91 -6.66 -19.04
CA ASP A 239 -9.70 -8.10 -19.08
C ASP A 239 -10.37 -8.66 -20.34
N VAL A 240 -9.65 -9.52 -21.06
CA VAL A 240 -10.15 -10.18 -22.28
C VAL A 240 -10.36 -11.66 -22.01
N MET A 241 -11.52 -12.16 -22.41
CA MET A 241 -11.86 -13.59 -22.51
C MET A 241 -12.17 -13.96 -23.95
N VAL A 242 -12.22 -15.24 -24.27
CA VAL A 242 -12.63 -15.76 -25.58
C VAL A 242 -13.92 -16.55 -25.44
N SER A 243 -14.90 -16.31 -26.31
CA SER A 243 -16.19 -16.99 -26.35
C SER A 243 -16.07 -18.42 -26.92
N SER A 244 -17.14 -19.21 -26.83
CA SER A 244 -17.13 -20.61 -27.30
C SER A 244 -16.95 -20.75 -28.81
N ASP A 245 -17.30 -19.70 -29.56
CA ASP A 245 -17.10 -19.54 -31.01
C ASP A 245 -15.85 -18.69 -31.36
N GLY A 246 -15.00 -18.38 -30.39
CA GLY A 246 -13.66 -17.85 -30.63
C GLY A 246 -13.54 -16.33 -30.73
N VAL A 247 -14.57 -15.57 -30.34
CA VAL A 247 -14.57 -14.11 -30.35
C VAL A 247 -14.00 -13.56 -29.03
N PRO A 248 -12.93 -12.75 -29.07
CA PRO A 248 -12.43 -12.09 -27.87
C PRO A 248 -13.35 -10.95 -27.41
N PHE A 249 -13.71 -10.95 -26.13
CA PHE A 249 -14.65 -9.99 -25.52
C PHE A 249 -14.17 -9.52 -24.15
N LEU A 250 -14.71 -8.38 -23.69
CA LEU A 250 -14.31 -7.77 -22.43
C LEU A 250 -15.08 -8.37 -21.25
N MET A 251 -14.37 -9.06 -20.36
CA MET A 251 -14.94 -9.61 -19.13
C MET A 251 -13.85 -9.96 -18.12
N HIS A 252 -13.99 -9.49 -16.88
CA HIS A 252 -13.07 -9.82 -15.80
C HIS A 252 -13.41 -11.16 -15.13
N ASP A 253 -14.70 -11.44 -14.96
CA ASP A 253 -15.15 -12.56 -14.14
C ASP A 253 -15.30 -13.85 -14.95
N GLU A 254 -14.97 -14.98 -14.33
CA GLU A 254 -15.26 -16.32 -14.86
C GLU A 254 -16.76 -16.56 -15.02
N ARG A 255 -17.62 -15.82 -14.29
CA ARG A 255 -19.08 -15.91 -14.37
C ARG A 255 -19.69 -14.56 -14.68
N LEU A 256 -20.80 -14.56 -15.42
CA LEU A 256 -21.45 -13.34 -15.91
C LEU A 256 -22.40 -12.70 -14.87
N SER A 257 -22.68 -13.36 -13.74
CA SER A 257 -23.77 -12.98 -12.82
C SER A 257 -23.54 -11.71 -11.99
N ARG A 258 -22.30 -11.23 -11.87
CA ARG A 258 -22.00 -10.01 -11.12
C ARG A 258 -22.30 -8.74 -11.93
N THR A 259 -21.93 -8.75 -13.21
CA THR A 259 -21.88 -7.56 -14.08
C THR A 259 -22.83 -7.64 -15.27
N THR A 260 -23.74 -8.62 -15.28
CA THR A 260 -24.74 -8.75 -16.35
C THR A 260 -26.09 -9.22 -15.83
N ASN A 261 -27.09 -9.20 -16.70
CA ASN A 261 -28.43 -9.76 -16.46
C ASN A 261 -28.56 -11.25 -16.83
N VAL A 262 -27.46 -12.03 -16.88
CA VAL A 262 -27.47 -13.46 -17.28
C VAL A 262 -28.51 -14.30 -16.53
N ALA A 263 -28.78 -14.00 -15.26
CA ALA A 263 -29.77 -14.72 -14.46
C ALA A 263 -31.21 -14.59 -14.99
N SER A 264 -31.51 -13.51 -15.71
CA SER A 264 -32.80 -13.31 -16.36
C SER A 264 -32.85 -13.90 -17.77
N VAL A 265 -31.75 -13.87 -18.52
CA VAL A 265 -31.71 -14.29 -19.93
C VAL A 265 -31.40 -15.78 -20.09
N PHE A 266 -30.51 -16.32 -19.25
CA PHE A 266 -30.06 -17.73 -19.25
C PHE A 266 -30.03 -18.29 -17.82
N PRO A 267 -31.20 -18.48 -17.16
CA PRO A 267 -31.27 -18.88 -15.74
C PRO A 267 -30.60 -20.22 -15.45
N GLU A 268 -30.63 -21.16 -16.39
CA GLU A 268 -30.02 -22.49 -16.25
C GLU A 268 -28.48 -22.45 -16.33
N ARG A 269 -27.90 -21.36 -16.82
CA ARG A 269 -26.46 -21.21 -17.08
C ARG A 269 -25.79 -20.13 -16.22
N ILE A 270 -26.42 -19.71 -15.11
CA ILE A 270 -25.89 -18.66 -14.22
C ILE A 270 -24.48 -18.96 -13.70
N SER A 271 -24.20 -20.23 -13.43
CA SER A 271 -22.92 -20.71 -12.89
C SER A 271 -21.91 -21.13 -13.98
N ALA A 272 -22.32 -21.12 -15.25
CA ALA A 272 -21.47 -21.48 -16.37
C ALA A 272 -20.31 -20.48 -16.54
N HIS A 273 -19.21 -20.94 -17.12
CA HIS A 273 -18.09 -20.06 -17.38
C HIS A 273 -18.45 -19.07 -18.49
N SER A 274 -17.97 -17.82 -18.42
CA SER A 274 -18.25 -16.78 -19.41
C SER A 274 -17.80 -17.17 -20.82
N SER A 275 -16.68 -17.88 -20.94
CA SER A 275 -16.22 -18.50 -22.20
C SER A 275 -17.11 -19.61 -22.76
N ASP A 276 -18.03 -20.20 -21.99
CA ASP A 276 -18.92 -21.26 -22.51
C ASP A 276 -20.05 -20.69 -23.38
N PHE A 277 -20.26 -19.38 -23.37
CA PHE A 277 -21.29 -18.70 -24.16
C PHE A 277 -20.73 -18.33 -25.53
N SER A 278 -21.59 -18.45 -26.56
CA SER A 278 -21.27 -17.94 -27.90
C SER A 278 -21.36 -16.42 -27.94
N TRP A 279 -20.74 -15.79 -28.94
CA TRP A 279 -20.79 -14.35 -29.09
C TRP A 279 -22.22 -13.81 -29.23
N ALA A 280 -23.06 -14.50 -30.01
CA ALA A 280 -24.47 -14.15 -30.18
C ALA A 280 -25.27 -14.23 -28.87
N GLU A 281 -24.94 -15.16 -27.97
CA GLU A 281 -25.54 -15.23 -26.64
C GLU A 281 -25.07 -14.08 -25.74
N LEU A 282 -23.77 -13.77 -25.76
CA LEU A 282 -23.18 -12.68 -24.98
C LEU A 282 -23.76 -11.31 -25.38
N GLN A 283 -24.00 -11.08 -26.67
CA GLN A 283 -24.61 -9.84 -27.17
C GLN A 283 -26.06 -9.63 -26.70
N ARG A 284 -26.75 -10.68 -26.25
CA ARG A 284 -28.11 -10.55 -25.67
C ARG A 284 -28.10 -10.05 -24.23
N LEU A 285 -26.93 -10.01 -23.59
CA LEU A 285 -26.80 -9.62 -22.20
C LEU A 285 -26.64 -8.11 -22.05
N ASN A 286 -27.33 -7.56 -21.07
CA ASN A 286 -27.12 -6.21 -20.59
C ASN A 286 -25.96 -6.21 -19.58
N ALA A 287 -24.98 -5.34 -19.79
CA ALA A 287 -23.77 -5.21 -18.98
C ALA A 287 -23.72 -3.91 -18.16
N GLY A 288 -24.84 -3.18 -18.04
CA GLY A 288 -24.86 -1.86 -17.39
C GLY A 288 -25.94 -1.61 -16.35
N THR A 289 -27.10 -2.27 -16.40
CA THR A 289 -28.18 -2.07 -15.40
C THR A 289 -27.74 -2.42 -13.98
N TRP A 290 -26.92 -3.45 -13.82
CA TRP A 290 -26.36 -3.89 -12.53
C TRP A 290 -25.63 -2.74 -11.80
N PHE A 291 -25.01 -1.82 -12.53
CA PHE A 291 -24.25 -0.72 -11.97
C PHE A 291 -25.16 0.25 -11.21
N LEU A 292 -26.35 0.48 -11.75
CA LEU A 292 -27.37 1.36 -11.18
C LEU A 292 -28.11 0.73 -10.01
N GLU A 293 -28.34 -0.58 -10.08
CA GLU A 293 -29.04 -1.36 -9.06
C GLU A 293 -28.16 -1.59 -7.82
N ARG A 294 -26.91 -1.98 -8.02
CA ARG A 294 -26.02 -2.40 -6.93
C ARG A 294 -25.21 -1.26 -6.32
N GLN A 295 -24.96 -0.19 -7.07
CA GLN A 295 -24.09 0.93 -6.65
C GLN A 295 -22.77 0.44 -6.02
N PRO A 296 -21.88 -0.19 -6.82
CA PRO A 296 -20.71 -0.90 -6.30
C PRO A 296 -19.69 -0.02 -5.53
N PHE A 297 -19.84 1.31 -5.60
CA PHE A 297 -18.92 2.27 -5.01
C PHE A 297 -19.62 3.19 -4.01
N TRP A 298 -19.25 3.04 -2.74
CA TRP A 298 -19.67 3.97 -1.70
C TRP A 298 -19.13 5.38 -1.98
N GLY A 299 -20.03 6.36 -2.10
CA GLY A 299 -19.67 7.76 -2.33
C GLY A 299 -19.45 8.16 -3.80
N ALA A 300 -19.70 7.26 -4.77
CA ALA A 300 -19.75 7.65 -6.18
C ALA A 300 -20.90 8.65 -6.43
N LYS A 301 -20.66 9.65 -7.29
CA LYS A 301 -21.72 10.58 -7.70
C LYS A 301 -22.80 9.82 -8.46
N LYS A 302 -24.07 10.14 -8.19
CA LYS A 302 -25.18 9.62 -9.01
C LYS A 302 -24.99 10.08 -10.46
N LEU A 303 -25.19 9.16 -11.39
CA LEU A 303 -25.16 9.46 -12.82
C LEU A 303 -26.24 10.48 -13.19
N SER A 304 -25.93 11.35 -14.15
CA SER A 304 -26.88 12.28 -14.73
C SER A 304 -27.98 11.52 -15.49
N GLY A 305 -29.08 12.19 -15.85
CA GLY A 305 -30.19 11.54 -16.55
C GLY A 305 -29.80 10.92 -17.90
N SER A 306 -28.87 11.54 -18.64
CA SER A 306 -28.34 11.00 -19.90
C SER A 306 -27.37 9.85 -19.66
N ASP A 307 -26.42 10.01 -18.73
CA ASP A 307 -25.44 8.97 -18.39
C ASP A 307 -26.15 7.70 -17.85
N ARG A 308 -27.25 7.88 -17.12
CA ARG A 308 -28.05 6.76 -16.62
C ARG A 308 -28.66 5.95 -17.77
N LYS A 309 -29.26 6.63 -18.76
CA LYS A 309 -29.83 5.95 -19.94
C LYS A 309 -28.76 5.25 -20.77
N GLU A 310 -27.59 5.85 -20.90
CA GLU A 310 -26.45 5.21 -21.58
C GLU A 310 -25.97 3.97 -20.83
N ALA A 311 -25.87 4.05 -19.49
CA ALA A 311 -25.52 2.91 -18.65
C ALA A 311 -26.56 1.79 -18.77
N GLU A 312 -27.85 2.10 -18.78
CA GLU A 312 -28.93 1.11 -18.96
C GLU A 312 -28.86 0.37 -20.31
N ASN A 313 -28.20 0.94 -21.32
CA ASN A 313 -28.12 0.38 -22.68
C ASN A 313 -26.76 -0.26 -23.01
N GLN A 314 -25.86 -0.45 -22.04
CA GLN A 314 -24.58 -1.10 -22.30
C GLN A 314 -24.71 -2.62 -22.51
N THR A 315 -23.95 -3.14 -23.46
CA THR A 315 -23.74 -4.57 -23.72
C THR A 315 -22.28 -4.95 -23.43
N ILE A 316 -21.97 -6.25 -23.47
CA ILE A 316 -20.59 -6.75 -23.41
C ILE A 316 -19.89 -6.40 -24.74
N PRO A 317 -18.82 -5.58 -24.76
CA PRO A 317 -18.13 -5.23 -26.00
C PRO A 317 -17.20 -6.34 -26.50
N ALA A 318 -17.04 -6.43 -27.82
CA ALA A 318 -15.95 -7.19 -28.41
C ALA A 318 -14.63 -6.44 -28.23
N LEU A 319 -13.50 -7.16 -28.22
CA LEU A 319 -12.18 -6.52 -28.17
C LEU A 319 -11.95 -5.62 -29.40
N GLU A 320 -12.41 -6.05 -30.57
CA GLU A 320 -12.28 -5.28 -31.81
C GLU A 320 -13.05 -3.93 -31.73
N GLU A 321 -14.25 -3.93 -31.14
CA GLU A 321 -15.05 -2.72 -30.93
C GLU A 321 -14.34 -1.75 -29.99
N LEU A 322 -13.80 -2.26 -28.87
CA LEU A 322 -13.01 -1.48 -27.92
C LEU A 322 -11.82 -0.81 -28.62
N LEU A 323 -11.05 -1.56 -29.40
CA LEU A 323 -9.84 -1.07 -30.06
C LEU A 323 -10.15 0.07 -31.03
N LYS A 324 -11.21 -0.08 -31.84
CA LYS A 324 -11.66 0.95 -32.79
C LYS A 324 -12.09 2.22 -32.08
N GLU A 325 -12.86 2.10 -31.00
CA GLU A 325 -13.31 3.25 -30.24
C GLU A 325 -12.17 3.93 -29.48
N ALA A 326 -11.24 3.15 -28.92
CA ALA A 326 -10.05 3.69 -28.26
C ALA A 326 -9.14 4.45 -29.23
N ALA A 327 -9.05 3.99 -30.49
CA ALA A 327 -8.29 4.67 -31.53
C ALA A 327 -8.91 6.04 -31.86
N ALA A 328 -10.25 6.13 -31.90
CA ALA A 328 -10.96 7.38 -32.09
C ALA A 328 -10.75 8.37 -30.92
N LEU A 329 -10.58 7.84 -29.70
CA LEU A 329 -10.33 8.62 -28.49
C LEU A 329 -8.83 8.89 -28.22
N ASN A 330 -7.93 8.40 -29.08
CA ASN A 330 -6.48 8.44 -28.90
C ASN A 330 -6.02 7.90 -27.53
N LEU A 331 -6.62 6.79 -27.09
CA LEU A 331 -6.38 6.16 -25.81
C LEU A 331 -5.62 4.84 -25.99
N SER A 332 -4.56 4.62 -25.20
CA SER A 332 -3.88 3.32 -25.19
C SER A 332 -4.71 2.27 -24.48
N ILE A 333 -4.64 1.04 -24.96
CA ILE A 333 -5.35 -0.10 -24.37
C ILE A 333 -4.33 -1.03 -23.73
N MET A 334 -4.63 -1.47 -22.52
CA MET A 334 -3.90 -2.49 -21.80
C MET A 334 -4.87 -3.57 -21.36
N PHE A 335 -4.50 -4.84 -21.48
CA PHE A 335 -5.39 -5.89 -21.00
C PHE A 335 -4.67 -7.10 -20.44
N ASP A 336 -5.27 -7.68 -19.40
CA ASP A 336 -4.99 -9.03 -18.95
C ASP A 336 -5.76 -10.02 -19.84
N LEU A 337 -5.07 -11.03 -20.37
CA LEU A 337 -5.71 -12.09 -21.14
C LEU A 337 -6.02 -13.30 -20.24
N ARG A 338 -7.30 -13.68 -20.17
CA ARG A 338 -7.78 -14.77 -19.31
C ARG A 338 -7.86 -16.07 -20.11
N ARG A 339 -7.23 -17.12 -19.57
CA ARG A 339 -7.27 -18.45 -20.17
C ARG A 339 -8.65 -19.09 -19.96
N PRO A 340 -9.29 -19.61 -21.01
CA PRO A 340 -10.56 -20.35 -20.88
C PRO A 340 -10.42 -21.66 -20.07
N PRO A 341 -11.52 -22.35 -19.74
CA PRO A 341 -11.50 -23.67 -19.12
C PRO A 341 -10.82 -24.74 -20.00
N ARG A 342 -10.25 -25.79 -19.38
CA ARG A 342 -9.48 -26.84 -20.09
C ARG A 342 -10.25 -27.59 -21.19
N ASN A 343 -11.57 -27.65 -21.09
CA ASN A 343 -12.45 -28.30 -22.07
C ASN A 343 -12.86 -27.35 -23.22
N HIS A 344 -12.41 -26.10 -23.21
CA HIS A 344 -12.76 -25.11 -24.21
C HIS A 344 -11.98 -25.31 -25.50
N THR A 345 -12.64 -25.19 -26.66
CA THR A 345 -12.02 -25.38 -27.99
C THR A 345 -10.78 -24.52 -28.21
N TYR A 346 -10.78 -23.30 -27.69
CA TYR A 346 -9.68 -22.34 -27.82
C TYR A 346 -8.74 -22.30 -26.60
N TYR A 347 -8.73 -23.32 -25.74
CA TYR A 347 -7.90 -23.33 -24.52
C TYR A 347 -6.40 -23.10 -24.80
N ASP A 348 -5.87 -23.73 -25.85
CA ASP A 348 -4.46 -23.62 -26.22
C ASP A 348 -4.19 -22.49 -27.24
N THR A 349 -5.23 -21.99 -27.90
CA THR A 349 -5.11 -21.03 -29.02
C THR A 349 -5.72 -19.65 -28.71
N PHE A 350 -6.17 -19.40 -27.47
CA PHE A 350 -6.78 -18.12 -27.06
C PHE A 350 -5.87 -16.89 -27.27
N VAL A 351 -4.56 -17.05 -27.12
CA VAL A 351 -3.57 -16.00 -27.44
C VAL A 351 -3.63 -15.65 -28.92
N ASN A 352 -3.66 -16.66 -29.79
CA ASN A 352 -3.77 -16.47 -31.23
C ASN A 352 -5.10 -15.80 -31.60
N GLN A 353 -6.22 -16.25 -31.05
CA GLN A 353 -7.54 -15.64 -31.30
C GLN A 353 -7.58 -14.16 -30.91
N THR A 354 -6.95 -13.83 -29.79
CA THR A 354 -6.86 -12.44 -29.32
C THR A 354 -5.95 -11.61 -30.22
N LEU A 355 -4.80 -12.15 -30.62
CA LEU A 355 -3.87 -11.46 -31.51
C LEU A 355 -4.49 -11.21 -32.89
N GLU A 356 -5.21 -12.18 -33.45
CA GLU A 356 -5.95 -12.01 -34.71
C GLU A 356 -7.00 -10.90 -34.60
N ALA A 357 -7.76 -10.83 -33.50
CA ALA A 357 -8.74 -9.76 -33.28
C ALA A 357 -8.09 -8.38 -33.15
N VAL A 358 -6.89 -8.30 -32.55
CA VAL A 358 -6.13 -7.04 -32.48
C VAL A 358 -5.65 -6.60 -33.86
N LEU A 359 -5.17 -7.55 -34.67
CA LEU A 359 -4.69 -7.28 -36.02
C LEU A 359 -5.85 -6.95 -36.99
N SER A 360 -7.00 -7.63 -36.85
CA SER A 360 -8.20 -7.39 -37.66
C SER A 360 -8.84 -6.03 -37.41
N ALA A 361 -8.71 -5.49 -36.19
CA ALA A 361 -9.19 -4.17 -35.83
C ALA A 361 -8.57 -3.03 -36.67
N ASN A 362 -7.41 -3.28 -37.30
CA ASN A 362 -6.68 -2.35 -38.14
C ASN A 362 -6.36 -1.01 -37.45
N VAL A 363 -6.03 -1.07 -36.15
CA VAL A 363 -5.61 0.07 -35.35
C VAL A 363 -4.08 0.11 -35.18
N SER A 364 -3.54 1.23 -34.73
CA SER A 364 -2.10 1.36 -34.50
C SER A 364 -1.63 0.41 -33.41
N GLN A 365 -0.79 -0.57 -33.74
CA GLN A 365 -0.24 -1.53 -32.78
C GLN A 365 0.43 -0.87 -31.55
N ALA A 366 1.00 0.33 -31.71
CA ALA A 366 1.68 1.05 -30.64
C ALA A 366 0.75 1.53 -29.51
N MET A 367 -0.57 1.53 -29.74
CA MET A 367 -1.56 1.86 -28.71
C MET A 367 -1.87 0.67 -27.78
N VAL A 368 -1.51 -0.55 -28.19
CA VAL A 368 -1.79 -1.77 -27.44
C VAL A 368 -0.59 -2.13 -26.57
N LEU A 369 -0.87 -2.26 -25.28
CA LEU A 369 0.04 -2.61 -24.20
C LEU A 369 -0.23 -4.08 -23.85
N TRP A 370 0.54 -4.98 -24.46
CA TRP A 370 0.37 -6.42 -24.35
C TRP A 370 1.03 -6.95 -23.07
N LEU A 371 0.19 -7.39 -22.14
CA LEU A 371 0.61 -7.92 -20.85
C LEU A 371 0.95 -9.41 -20.84
N PRO A 372 0.26 -10.31 -21.58
CA PRO A 372 0.50 -11.74 -21.47
C PRO A 372 1.96 -12.14 -21.78
N ASP A 373 2.52 -13.02 -20.94
CA ASP A 373 3.84 -13.61 -21.14
C ASP A 373 3.80 -14.80 -22.11
N GLU A 374 2.65 -15.44 -22.25
CA GLU A 374 2.48 -16.61 -23.10
C GLU A 374 2.62 -16.28 -24.59
N ASP A 375 3.31 -17.14 -25.31
CA ASP A 375 3.58 -17.04 -26.76
C ASP A 375 4.19 -15.71 -27.22
N ARG A 376 4.96 -15.08 -26.32
CA ARG A 376 5.52 -13.74 -26.52
C ARG A 376 6.30 -13.57 -27.82
N ALA A 377 7.17 -14.53 -28.14
CA ALA A 377 8.01 -14.47 -29.33
C ALA A 377 7.17 -14.42 -30.61
N ASN A 378 6.08 -15.18 -30.67
CA ASN A 378 5.13 -15.16 -31.79
C ASN A 378 4.45 -13.80 -31.89
N VAL A 379 3.98 -13.25 -30.76
CA VAL A 379 3.36 -11.92 -30.71
C VAL A 379 4.33 -10.83 -31.17
N GLN A 380 5.59 -10.86 -30.75
CA GLN A 380 6.61 -9.89 -31.20
C GLN A 380 6.87 -9.99 -32.70
N GLN A 381 6.93 -11.21 -33.23
CA GLN A 381 7.17 -11.44 -34.66
C GLN A 381 6.02 -10.90 -35.51
N ARG A 382 4.78 -11.09 -35.08
CA ARG A 382 3.58 -10.71 -35.85
C ARG A 382 3.13 -9.27 -35.63
N ALA A 383 3.37 -8.72 -34.44
CA ALA A 383 2.99 -7.37 -34.06
C ALA A 383 4.17 -6.63 -33.40
N PRO A 384 5.27 -6.35 -34.14
CA PRO A 384 6.51 -5.83 -33.57
C PRO A 384 6.40 -4.42 -32.99
N ARG A 385 5.35 -3.67 -33.36
CA ARG A 385 5.10 -2.32 -32.80
C ARG A 385 4.21 -2.33 -31.57
N MET A 386 3.68 -3.49 -31.18
CA MET A 386 2.89 -3.65 -29.96
C MET A 386 3.82 -3.69 -28.75
N ARG A 387 3.52 -2.88 -27.73
CA ARG A 387 4.41 -2.74 -26.56
C ARG A 387 4.15 -3.88 -25.59
N GLN A 388 5.15 -4.71 -25.37
CA GLN A 388 5.08 -5.79 -24.38
C GLN A 388 5.71 -5.35 -23.07
N ILE A 389 5.01 -5.56 -21.97
CA ILE A 389 5.27 -4.81 -20.73
C ILE A 389 5.77 -5.68 -19.58
N TYR A 390 5.35 -6.94 -19.50
CA TYR A 390 5.82 -7.88 -18.48
C TYR A 390 7.12 -8.59 -18.90
N GLY A 391 7.77 -9.28 -17.96
CA GLY A 391 8.91 -10.17 -18.20
C GLY A 391 9.35 -10.82 -16.90
N HIS A 392 9.49 -12.14 -16.89
CA HIS A 392 9.93 -12.87 -15.69
C HIS A 392 11.41 -12.55 -15.40
N GLN A 393 11.74 -12.17 -14.16
CA GLN A 393 13.13 -11.96 -13.70
C GLN A 393 14.03 -13.22 -13.73
N GLY A 394 13.54 -14.37 -14.22
CA GLY A 394 14.28 -15.64 -14.30
C GLY A 394 14.77 -16.07 -15.69
N GLY A 395 14.49 -15.29 -16.75
CA GLY A 395 14.90 -15.58 -18.13
C GLY A 395 16.03 -14.67 -18.61
N ASN A 396 16.80 -15.15 -19.60
CA ASN A 396 17.95 -14.52 -20.23
C ASN A 396 17.92 -12.96 -20.23
N TRP A 397 18.96 -12.32 -19.68
CA TRP A 397 19.08 -10.88 -19.38
C TRP A 397 19.02 -9.91 -20.59
N THR A 398 18.74 -10.41 -21.78
CA THR A 398 18.57 -9.62 -23.00
C THR A 398 17.21 -8.92 -23.09
N GLU A 399 16.21 -9.37 -22.32
CA GLU A 399 14.86 -8.80 -22.30
C GLU A 399 14.56 -8.13 -20.96
N ARG A 400 14.99 -6.87 -20.79
CA ARG A 400 14.60 -6.09 -19.62
C ARG A 400 13.14 -5.62 -19.78
N PRO A 401 12.21 -5.99 -18.89
CA PRO A 401 10.88 -5.39 -18.89
C PRO A 401 11.05 -3.90 -18.59
N GLN A 402 10.59 -3.05 -19.51
CA GLN A 402 10.95 -1.64 -19.48
C GLN A 402 10.03 -0.81 -18.55
N PHE A 403 8.85 -1.29 -18.15
CA PHE A 403 7.82 -0.35 -17.66
C PHE A 403 6.83 -0.76 -16.54
N LEU A 404 6.76 -1.98 -15.98
CA LEU A 404 5.68 -2.32 -15.00
C LEU A 404 6.06 -3.40 -13.97
N ASN A 405 5.52 -3.30 -12.75
CA ASN A 405 5.77 -4.19 -11.60
C ASN A 405 7.24 -4.35 -11.20
N LEU A 406 7.99 -3.26 -11.29
CA LEU A 406 9.29 -3.17 -10.67
C LEU A 406 9.13 -3.16 -9.13
N PRO A 407 9.94 -3.90 -8.38
CA PRO A 407 10.11 -3.68 -6.94
C PRO A 407 10.31 -2.17 -6.68
N TYR A 408 9.82 -1.66 -5.56
CA TYR A 408 9.88 -0.21 -5.25
C TYR A 408 11.31 0.37 -5.35
N GLN A 409 12.31 -0.49 -5.21
CA GLN A 409 13.74 -0.22 -5.27
C GLN A 409 14.29 -0.02 -6.69
N ASP A 410 13.64 -0.60 -7.70
CA ASP A 410 14.00 -0.48 -9.12
C ASP A 410 13.30 0.73 -9.80
N LEU A 411 12.45 1.45 -9.06
CA LEU A 411 11.79 2.68 -9.50
C LEU A 411 12.79 3.85 -9.52
N ASN A 412 13.38 4.12 -10.68
CA ASN A 412 14.26 5.28 -10.88
C ASN A 412 13.44 6.60 -10.93
N LYS A 413 13.90 7.65 -10.23
CA LYS A 413 13.22 8.95 -10.10
C LYS A 413 13.01 9.71 -11.43
N ARG A 414 13.66 9.31 -12.51
CA ARG A 414 13.74 10.05 -13.80
C ARG A 414 13.02 9.41 -14.98
N THR A 415 12.49 8.19 -14.86
CA THR A 415 11.85 7.48 -15.97
C THR A 415 10.35 7.82 -16.05
N PRO A 416 9.76 7.98 -17.26
CA PRO A 416 8.32 8.14 -17.43
C PRO A 416 7.57 6.96 -16.79
N LYS A 417 6.60 7.29 -15.94
CA LYS A 417 5.98 6.39 -14.96
C LYS A 417 4.71 5.76 -15.53
N VAL A 418 4.65 4.44 -15.57
CA VAL A 418 3.40 3.68 -15.55
C VAL A 418 3.53 2.72 -14.38
N ASP A 419 2.82 2.99 -13.29
CA ASP A 419 2.84 2.14 -12.10
C ASP A 419 1.49 1.42 -12.03
N CYS A 420 1.47 0.15 -12.44
CA CYS A 420 0.31 -0.71 -12.31
C CYS A 420 0.56 -1.77 -11.25
N GLN A 421 0.66 -1.33 -10.01
CA GLN A 421 0.65 -2.23 -8.88
C GLN A 421 -0.68 -3.01 -8.86
N LYS A 422 -0.64 -4.30 -9.21
CA LYS A 422 -1.74 -5.23 -8.91
C LYS A 422 -1.94 -5.16 -7.41
N ARG A 423 -3.04 -4.56 -6.97
CA ARG A 423 -3.45 -4.50 -5.57
C ARG A 423 -3.85 -5.92 -5.16
N THR A 424 -2.87 -6.76 -4.84
CA THR A 424 -3.12 -7.96 -4.04
C THR A 424 -3.70 -7.51 -2.71
N ASN A 425 -4.53 -8.37 -2.13
CA ASN A 425 -5.71 -8.06 -1.32
C ASN A 425 -5.44 -7.38 0.05
N THR A 426 -4.55 -6.42 0.21
CA THR A 426 -4.11 -5.91 1.52
C THR A 426 -5.14 -4.96 2.16
N GLY A 427 -5.75 -5.40 3.27
CA GLY A 427 -6.58 -4.56 4.16
C GLY A 427 -5.75 -3.57 4.98
N GLY A 428 -4.43 -3.79 5.11
CA GLY A 428 -3.55 -3.04 5.99
C GLY A 428 -3.10 -1.66 5.49
N ALA A 429 -2.98 -1.47 4.18
CA ALA A 429 -2.64 -0.16 3.58
C ALA A 429 -3.67 0.92 3.92
N LYS A 430 -4.92 0.55 4.24
CA LYS A 430 -5.98 1.50 4.61
C LYS A 430 -5.73 2.20 5.95
N ALA A 431 -5.04 1.59 6.91
CA ALA A 431 -4.91 2.16 8.25
C ALA A 431 -3.87 3.30 8.31
N ILE A 432 -2.67 3.06 7.76
CA ILE A 432 -1.59 4.06 7.72
C ILE A 432 -1.92 5.16 6.70
N HIS A 433 -2.49 4.80 5.55
CA HIS A 433 -2.96 5.77 4.57
C HIS A 433 -4.09 6.63 5.12
N SER A 434 -5.05 6.08 5.89
CA SER A 434 -6.12 6.89 6.52
C SER A 434 -5.60 7.86 7.56
N PHE A 435 -4.63 7.45 8.40
CA PHE A 435 -4.03 8.33 9.41
C PHE A 435 -3.21 9.47 8.78
N ILE A 436 -2.35 9.15 7.82
CA ILE A 436 -1.54 10.12 7.08
C ILE A 436 -2.44 11.02 6.20
N HIS A 437 -3.44 10.46 5.52
CA HIS A 437 -4.35 11.21 4.66
C HIS A 437 -5.23 12.17 5.48
N SER A 438 -5.81 11.74 6.60
CA SER A 438 -6.64 12.60 7.47
C SER A 438 -5.86 13.77 8.08
N PHE A 439 -4.61 13.52 8.49
CA PHE A 439 -3.74 14.55 9.05
C PHE A 439 -3.18 15.50 7.97
N ILE A 440 -2.78 14.98 6.80
CA ILE A 440 -2.34 15.80 5.66
C ILE A 440 -3.49 16.68 5.15
N HIS A 441 -4.70 16.13 4.99
CA HIS A 441 -5.85 16.91 4.49
C HIS A 441 -6.19 18.12 5.37
N SER A 442 -5.91 18.02 6.68
CA SER A 442 -6.11 19.12 7.64
C SER A 442 -5.05 20.23 7.52
N PHE A 443 -3.87 19.93 6.94
CA PHE A 443 -2.74 20.87 6.80
C PHE A 443 -2.50 21.38 5.36
N ILE A 444 -3.12 20.76 4.35
CA ILE A 444 -3.06 21.21 2.94
C ILE A 444 -3.41 22.71 2.77
N PRO A 445 -4.46 23.27 3.42
CA PRO A 445 -4.80 24.67 3.26
C PRO A 445 -3.66 25.60 3.73
N THR A 446 -3.00 25.24 4.82
CA THR A 446 -1.91 26.01 5.42
C THR A 446 -0.62 25.93 4.60
N MET A 447 -0.31 24.78 3.98
CA MET A 447 0.88 24.66 3.12
C MET A 447 0.75 25.44 1.81
N HIS A 448 -0.46 25.49 1.24
CA HIS A 448 -0.74 26.28 0.03
C HIS A 448 -0.49 27.78 0.24
N THR A 449 -0.76 28.30 1.44
CA THR A 449 -0.50 29.71 1.79
C THR A 449 0.98 30.07 1.79
N TYR A 450 1.87 29.10 2.00
CA TYR A 450 3.32 29.28 1.97
C TYR A 450 3.98 28.82 0.65
N GLY A 451 3.18 28.55 -0.39
CA GLY A 451 3.70 28.12 -1.70
C GLY A 451 4.31 26.70 -1.70
N MET A 452 3.97 25.87 -0.70
CA MET A 452 4.39 24.47 -0.59
C MET A 452 3.23 23.55 -0.96
N THR A 453 3.53 22.43 -1.63
CA THR A 453 2.54 21.43 -2.02
C THR A 453 2.90 20.09 -1.39
N ALA A 454 1.95 19.48 -0.68
CA ALA A 454 2.10 18.13 -0.17
C ALA A 454 1.98 17.12 -1.31
N VAL A 455 3.02 16.33 -1.53
CA VAL A 455 3.03 15.24 -2.51
C VAL A 455 2.82 13.93 -1.78
N THR A 456 1.63 13.35 -1.90
CA THR A 456 1.46 11.93 -1.64
C THR A 456 2.02 11.17 -2.85
N HIS A 457 3.04 10.33 -2.63
CA HIS A 457 3.41 9.30 -3.61
C HIS A 457 2.30 8.22 -3.59
N ALA A 458 1.11 8.59 -4.04
CA ALA A 458 0.03 7.69 -4.32
C ALA A 458 -0.10 7.65 -5.84
N ALA A 459 0.36 6.56 -6.45
CA ALA A 459 -0.21 6.15 -7.71
C ALA A 459 -1.71 5.90 -7.41
N PHE A 460 -2.56 6.84 -7.81
CA PHE A 460 -4.00 6.61 -7.81
C PHE A 460 -4.31 5.63 -8.94
N ILE A 461 -4.12 4.34 -8.67
CA ILE A 461 -4.96 3.33 -9.28
C ILE A 461 -6.28 3.46 -8.51
N VAL A 462 -7.34 3.90 -9.19
CA VAL A 462 -8.71 3.76 -8.69
C VAL A 462 -9.03 2.27 -8.71
N SER A 463 -8.49 1.54 -7.73
CA SER A 463 -8.71 0.12 -7.53
C SER A 463 -9.90 -0.06 -6.60
N SER A 464 -11.05 -0.26 -7.23
CA SER A 464 -12.18 -0.97 -6.65
C SER A 464 -11.74 -2.32 -6.13
N LYS A 465 -11.84 -2.55 -4.83
CA LYS A 465 -11.65 -3.89 -4.27
C LYS A 465 -12.92 -4.70 -4.53
N LYS A 466 -12.74 -5.97 -4.89
CA LYS A 466 -13.71 -7.07 -4.75
C LYS A 466 -14.57 -6.85 -3.49
N GLN A 467 -15.85 -6.49 -3.66
CA GLN A 467 -16.87 -6.88 -2.70
C GLN A 467 -17.17 -8.34 -3.01
N MET A 468 -16.65 -9.23 -2.17
CA MET A 468 -17.27 -10.55 -1.97
C MET A 468 -18.50 -10.36 -1.10
#